data_AF-A0A0V1NYN0-F1
#
_entry.id   AF-A0A0V1NYN0-F1
#
_cell.length_a   1.000
_cell.length_b   1.000
_cell.length_c   1.000
_cell.angle_alpha   90.00
_cell.angle_beta   90.00
_cell.angle_gamma   90.00
#
_symmetry.space_group_name_H-M   'P 1'
#
loop_
_entity.id
_entity.type
_entity.pdbx_description
1 polymer ?
#
loop_
_entity_poly.entity_id
_entity_poly.type
_entity_poly.pdbx_seq_one_letter_code
_entity_poly.pdbx_strand_id
1 'polypeptide(L)'
;LIPAIQGNFPNTRVQGCFFHFCQAVLRQVGRLGLRNDYMNNQEIRKKVKMLMALAFLPVHLVPAGFEIINVGTSGQLEALFQYFQREWLPAATIPLWNVHGVSVRTNNHLEGWHSRMNKRARKHHLGFYQFLQLILDEQGKTETVVRQIDDGYTHGRGSVRRSAAYGVQQRRVAALTG
;
A
#
# COMPACT_ATOMS: atom_id res chain seq x y z
N LEU A 1 -17.82 0.95 5.92
CA LEU A 1 -17.41 1.63 4.66
C LEU A 1 -17.53 0.71 3.45
N ILE A 2 -16.86 -0.46 3.41
CA ILE A 2 -16.93 -1.39 2.26
C ILE A 2 -18.37 -1.79 1.89
N PRO A 3 -19.24 -2.19 2.84
CA PRO A 3 -20.63 -2.54 2.50
C PRO A 3 -21.42 -1.36 1.93
N ALA A 4 -21.15 -0.13 2.41
CA ALA A 4 -21.81 1.07 1.93
C ALA A 4 -21.39 1.41 0.49
N ILE A 5 -20.10 1.25 0.14
CA ILE A 5 -19.62 1.48 -1.23
C ILE A 5 -20.20 0.43 -2.17
N GLN A 6 -20.20 -0.85 -1.77
CA GLN A 6 -20.77 -1.92 -2.58
C GLN A 6 -22.29 -1.77 -2.80
N GLY A 7 -23.02 -1.28 -1.79
CA GLY A 7 -24.45 -1.01 -1.91
C GLY A 7 -24.81 0.16 -2.82
N ASN A 8 -24.01 1.24 -2.80
CA ASN A 8 -24.27 2.43 -3.62
C ASN A 8 -23.64 2.37 -5.01
N PHE A 9 -22.56 1.60 -5.18
CA PHE A 9 -21.80 1.48 -6.42
C PHE A 9 -21.51 0.00 -6.73
N PRO A 10 -22.52 -0.79 -7.13
CA PRO A 10 -22.41 -2.25 -7.26
C PRO A 10 -21.37 -2.70 -8.30
N ASN A 11 -21.10 -1.86 -9.30
CA ASN A 11 -20.10 -2.15 -10.34
C ASN A 11 -18.68 -1.69 -9.97
N THR A 12 -18.48 -1.07 -8.80
CA THR A 12 -17.17 -0.61 -8.37
C THR A 12 -16.41 -1.72 -7.67
N ARG A 13 -15.21 -2.01 -8.16
CA ARG A 13 -14.28 -2.90 -7.46
C ARG A 13 -13.62 -2.15 -6.31
N VAL A 14 -13.96 -2.54 -5.08
CA VAL A 14 -13.26 -2.04 -3.89
C VAL A 14 -11.89 -2.71 -3.81
N GLN A 15 -10.85 -1.89 -3.71
CA GLN A 15 -9.47 -2.37 -3.59
C GLN A 15 -8.75 -1.58 -2.49
N GLY A 16 -8.01 -2.30 -1.67
CA GLY A 16 -7.12 -1.78 -0.65
C GLY A 16 -5.80 -1.29 -1.22
N CYS A 17 -5.14 -0.41 -0.47
CA CYS A 17 -3.83 0.12 -0.82
C CYS A 17 -2.72 -0.86 -0.41
N PHE A 18 -1.80 -1.16 -1.33
CA PHE A 18 -0.66 -2.04 -1.05
C PHE A 18 0.21 -1.54 0.10
N PHE A 19 0.39 -0.22 0.22
CA PHE A 19 1.16 0.38 1.30
C PHE A 19 0.54 0.06 2.68
N HIS A 20 -0.77 0.25 2.81
CA HIS A 20 -1.49 -0.06 4.06
C HIS A 20 -1.48 -1.55 4.38
N PHE A 21 -1.56 -2.41 3.35
CA PHE A 21 -1.38 -3.86 3.51
C PHE A 21 0.02 -4.20 4.07
N CYS A 22 1.10 -3.70 3.45
CA CYS A 22 2.46 -3.89 3.96
C CYS A 22 2.60 -3.36 5.39
N GLN A 23 2.02 -2.20 5.68
CA GLN A 23 2.05 -1.61 7.01
C GLN A 23 1.29 -2.46 8.04
N ALA A 24 0.19 -3.13 7.67
CA ALA A 24 -0.51 -4.05 8.55
C ALA A 24 0.36 -5.28 8.88
N VAL A 25 1.00 -5.88 7.88
CA VAL A 25 1.96 -6.99 8.08
C VAL A 25 3.11 -6.56 9.00
N LEU A 26 3.74 -5.42 8.73
CA LEU A 26 4.86 -4.92 9.55
C LEU A 26 4.44 -4.53 10.97
N ARG A 27 3.20 -4.04 11.16
CA ARG A 27 2.65 -3.82 12.51
C ARG A 27 2.52 -5.14 13.27
N GLN A 28 2.09 -6.21 12.61
CA GLN A 28 2.01 -7.51 13.26
C GLN A 28 3.40 -8.08 13.60
N VAL A 29 4.39 -7.90 12.71
CA VAL A 29 5.80 -8.22 13.01
C VAL A 29 6.25 -7.53 14.32
N GLY A 30 5.91 -6.25 14.49
CA GLY A 30 6.20 -5.52 15.73
C GLY A 30 5.47 -6.08 16.97
N ARG A 31 4.19 -6.41 16.83
CA ARG A 31 3.37 -6.98 17.93
C ARG A 31 3.87 -8.34 18.43
N LEU A 32 4.43 -9.14 17.53
CA LEU A 32 5.00 -10.46 17.85
C LEU A 32 6.45 -10.39 18.33
N GLY A 33 7.00 -9.20 18.56
CA GLY A 33 8.38 -9.03 19.03
C GLY A 33 9.46 -9.26 17.96
N LEU A 34 9.08 -9.56 16.72
CA LEU A 34 9.99 -9.87 15.60
C LEU A 34 10.70 -8.63 15.01
N ARG A 35 10.58 -7.45 15.62
CA ARG A 35 11.12 -6.20 15.05
C ARG A 35 12.64 -6.25 14.90
N ASN A 36 13.35 -6.72 15.93
CA ASN A 36 14.81 -6.82 15.90
C ASN A 36 15.26 -7.89 14.90
N ASP A 37 14.59 -9.03 14.87
CA ASP A 37 14.87 -10.10 13.92
C ASP A 37 14.63 -9.67 12.48
N TYR A 38 13.55 -8.94 12.21
CA TYR A 38 13.32 -8.37 10.88
C TYR A 38 14.46 -7.42 10.44
N MET A 39 15.05 -6.70 11.39
CA MET A 39 16.14 -5.76 11.14
C MET A 39 17.52 -6.41 11.05
N ASN A 40 17.74 -7.58 11.67
CA ASN A 40 19.09 -8.16 11.78
C ASN A 40 19.21 -9.58 11.19
N ASN A 41 18.11 -10.34 11.09
CA ASN A 41 18.06 -11.68 10.52
C ASN A 41 17.56 -11.64 9.07
N GLN A 42 18.43 -12.01 8.13
CA GLN A 42 18.13 -11.98 6.70
C GLN A 42 17.04 -12.97 6.28
N GLU A 43 16.96 -14.13 6.91
CA GLU A 43 15.98 -15.17 6.58
C GLU A 43 14.57 -14.75 6.99
N ILE A 44 14.42 -14.25 8.22
CA ILE A 44 13.15 -13.70 8.73
C ILE A 44 12.71 -12.53 7.87
N ARG A 45 13.63 -11.60 7.57
CA ARG A 45 13.34 -10.46 6.68
C ARG A 45 12.89 -10.92 5.29
N LYS A 46 13.51 -11.97 4.74
CA LYS A 46 13.15 -12.55 3.44
C LYS A 46 11.74 -13.13 3.49
N LYS A 47 11.41 -13.96 4.49
CA LYS A 47 10.07 -14.56 4.67
C LYS A 47 8.98 -13.50 4.80
N VAL A 48 9.19 -12.47 5.63
CA VAL A 48 8.24 -11.35 5.77
C VAL A 48 8.06 -10.58 4.45
N LYS A 49 9.14 -10.36 3.69
CA LYS A 49 9.04 -9.73 2.36
C LYS A 49 8.32 -10.61 1.35
N MET A 50 8.47 -11.93 1.42
CA MET A 50 7.75 -12.89 0.57
C MET A 50 6.25 -12.91 0.90
N LEU A 51 5.87 -12.86 2.18
CA LEU A 51 4.47 -12.69 2.59
C LEU A 51 3.84 -11.45 1.96
N MET A 52 4.53 -10.29 2.03
CA MET A 52 4.05 -9.07 1.37
C MET A 52 4.02 -9.19 -0.16
N ALA A 53 4.91 -9.99 -0.75
CA ALA A 53 4.98 -10.18 -2.19
C ALA A 53 3.83 -11.05 -2.75
N LEU A 54 3.11 -11.81 -1.91
CA LEU A 54 1.92 -12.55 -2.33
C LEU A 54 0.87 -11.66 -2.99
N ALA A 55 0.86 -10.35 -2.68
CA ALA A 55 -0.08 -9.40 -3.27
C ALA A 55 0.13 -9.23 -4.79
N PHE A 56 1.27 -9.66 -5.32
CA PHE A 56 1.59 -9.61 -6.74
C PHE A 56 1.32 -10.92 -7.48
N LEU A 57 0.95 -12.01 -6.80
CA LEU A 57 0.58 -13.24 -7.48
C LEU A 57 -0.84 -13.14 -8.05
N PRO A 58 -1.14 -13.86 -9.15
CA PRO A 58 -2.51 -14.13 -9.55
C PRO A 58 -3.32 -14.64 -8.34
N VAL A 59 -4.54 -14.13 -8.17
CA VAL A 59 -5.37 -14.39 -6.96
C VAL A 59 -5.49 -15.89 -6.65
N HIS A 60 -5.64 -16.74 -7.68
CA HIS A 60 -5.78 -18.18 -7.53
C HIS A 60 -4.47 -18.89 -7.11
N LEU A 61 -3.30 -18.27 -7.32
CA LEU A 61 -2.00 -18.80 -6.91
C LEU A 61 -1.57 -18.35 -5.51
N VAL A 62 -2.29 -17.40 -4.90
CA VAL A 62 -1.95 -16.86 -3.57
C VAL A 62 -1.90 -17.96 -2.50
N PRO A 63 -2.89 -18.87 -2.37
CA PRO A 63 -2.84 -19.93 -1.36
C PRO A 63 -1.65 -20.88 -1.56
N ALA A 64 -1.40 -21.33 -2.80
CA ALA A 64 -0.27 -22.19 -3.11
C ALA A 64 1.08 -21.50 -2.83
N GLY A 65 1.20 -20.22 -3.20
CA GLY A 65 2.37 -19.40 -2.88
C GLY A 65 2.59 -19.28 -1.38
N PHE A 66 1.53 -19.12 -0.59
CA PHE A 66 1.60 -19.08 0.87
C PHE A 66 2.14 -20.39 1.45
N GLU A 67 1.63 -21.55 1.03
CA GLU A 67 2.10 -22.85 1.54
C GLU A 67 3.60 -23.05 1.31
N ILE A 68 4.10 -22.71 0.11
CA ILE A 68 5.53 -22.80 -0.22
C ILE A 68 6.37 -21.94 0.73
N ILE A 69 5.91 -20.73 1.05
CA ILE A 69 6.68 -19.82 1.91
C ILE A 69 6.49 -20.11 3.41
N ASN A 70 5.45 -20.85 3.80
CA ASN A 70 5.19 -21.26 5.18
C ASN A 70 6.11 -22.41 5.65
N VAL A 71 6.74 -23.14 4.72
CA VAL A 71 7.64 -24.25 5.07
C VAL A 71 8.80 -23.79 5.96
N GLY A 72 9.02 -24.52 7.05
CA GLY A 72 10.15 -24.30 7.97
C GLY A 72 10.04 -23.05 8.84
N THR A 73 8.86 -22.42 8.95
CA THR A 73 8.64 -21.38 9.95
C THR A 73 8.42 -21.99 11.33
N SER A 74 8.98 -21.37 12.37
CA SER A 74 8.80 -21.79 13.76
C SER A 74 8.69 -20.59 14.69
N GLY A 75 8.21 -20.82 15.91
CA GLY A 75 8.15 -19.81 16.97
C GLY A 75 7.33 -18.58 16.59
N GLN A 76 7.85 -17.38 16.84
CA GLN A 76 7.14 -16.13 16.54
C GLN A 76 6.90 -15.92 15.04
N LEU A 77 7.76 -16.46 14.17
CA LEU A 77 7.55 -16.38 12.73
C LEU A 77 6.36 -17.24 12.30
N GLU A 78 6.20 -18.44 12.86
CA GLU A 78 5.03 -19.27 12.61
C GLU A 78 3.74 -18.57 13.07
N ALA A 79 3.76 -17.93 14.24
CA ALA A 79 2.62 -17.13 14.73
C ALA A 79 2.23 -15.99 13.75
N LEU A 80 3.20 -15.38 13.07
CA LEU A 80 2.93 -14.39 12.02
C LEU A 80 2.22 -15.04 10.81
N PHE A 81 2.64 -16.22 10.40
CA PHE A 81 2.04 -16.94 9.28
C PHE A 81 0.63 -17.43 9.60
N GLN A 82 0.39 -17.93 10.82
CA GLN A 82 -0.94 -18.29 11.30
C GLN A 82 -1.89 -17.08 11.33
N TYR A 83 -1.41 -15.93 11.82
CA TYR A 83 -2.14 -14.67 11.71
C TYR A 83 -2.46 -14.33 10.26
N PHE A 84 -1.48 -14.47 9.36
CA PHE A 84 -1.65 -14.13 7.96
C PHE A 84 -2.70 -15.01 7.29
N GLN A 85 -2.65 -16.32 7.54
CA GLN A 85 -3.61 -17.30 7.05
C GLN A 85 -5.03 -16.97 7.50
N ARG A 86 -5.22 -16.64 8.78
CA ARG A 86 -6.54 -16.33 9.32
C ARG A 86 -7.12 -15.02 8.77
N GLU A 87 -6.30 -13.98 8.68
CA GLU A 87 -6.78 -12.63 8.37
C GLU A 87 -6.82 -12.34 6.86
N TRP A 88 -5.84 -12.82 6.10
CA TRP A 88 -5.60 -12.36 4.73
C TRP A 88 -5.87 -13.41 3.65
N LEU A 89 -5.79 -14.72 3.96
CA LEU A 89 -6.06 -15.79 2.99
C LEU A 89 -7.53 -16.17 2.75
N PRO A 90 -8.54 -15.78 3.56
CA PRO A 90 -9.93 -16.06 3.19
C PRO A 90 -10.23 -15.56 1.77
N ALA A 91 -10.96 -16.36 0.97
CA ALA A 91 -11.22 -16.07 -0.44
C ALA A 91 -11.90 -14.70 -0.67
N ALA A 92 -12.73 -14.26 0.29
CA ALA A 92 -13.36 -12.95 0.28
C ALA A 92 -12.37 -11.79 0.51
N THR A 93 -11.25 -12.05 1.19
CA THR A 93 -10.26 -11.03 1.58
C THR A 93 -9.17 -10.87 0.52
N ILE A 94 -8.72 -11.94 -0.14
CA ILE A 94 -7.64 -11.90 -1.13
C ILE A 94 -7.82 -10.78 -2.18
N PRO A 95 -8.99 -10.62 -2.82
CA PRO A 95 -9.18 -9.59 -3.84
C PRO A 95 -9.04 -8.15 -3.34
N LEU A 96 -9.18 -7.92 -2.02
CA LEU A 96 -9.11 -6.59 -1.42
C LEU A 96 -7.66 -6.10 -1.33
N TRP A 97 -6.70 -6.93 -0.95
CA TRP A 97 -5.31 -6.50 -0.75
C TRP A 97 -4.38 -6.89 -1.91
N ASN A 98 -4.82 -7.81 -2.77
CA ASN A 98 -4.07 -8.21 -3.95
C ASN A 98 -4.02 -7.06 -4.98
N VAL A 99 -2.83 -6.84 -5.55
CA VAL A 99 -2.53 -5.78 -6.52
C VAL A 99 -1.99 -6.33 -7.84
N HIS A 100 -2.15 -7.63 -8.10
CA HIS A 100 -1.83 -8.23 -9.38
C HIS A 100 -2.68 -7.59 -10.49
N GLY A 101 -2.01 -7.16 -11.57
CA GLY A 101 -2.65 -6.51 -12.71
C GLY A 101 -3.16 -5.08 -12.47
N VAL A 102 -2.92 -4.49 -11.30
CA VAL A 102 -3.44 -3.14 -10.98
C VAL A 102 -2.42 -2.05 -11.31
N SER A 103 -2.88 -0.98 -11.97
CA SER A 103 -2.05 0.15 -12.41
C SER A 103 -1.69 1.10 -11.27
N VAL A 104 -2.65 1.43 -10.41
CA VAL A 104 -2.47 2.30 -9.23
C VAL A 104 -2.53 1.45 -7.96
N ARG A 105 -1.36 1.19 -7.36
CA ARG A 105 -1.22 0.21 -6.26
C ARG A 105 -1.05 0.85 -4.89
N THR A 106 -0.58 2.10 -4.87
CA THR A 106 -0.36 2.85 -3.65
C THR A 106 -1.15 4.14 -3.71
N ASN A 107 -1.62 4.56 -2.55
CA ASN A 107 -2.33 5.82 -2.41
C ASN A 107 -1.38 6.99 -2.15
N ASN A 108 -0.11 6.88 -2.58
CA ASN A 108 0.96 7.84 -2.29
C ASN A 108 0.59 9.27 -2.70
N HIS A 109 -0.20 9.43 -3.76
CA HIS A 109 -0.66 10.75 -4.20
C HIS A 109 -1.65 11.36 -3.21
N LEU A 110 -2.66 10.61 -2.76
CA LEU A 110 -3.61 11.09 -1.75
C LEU A 110 -2.93 11.25 -0.38
N GLU A 111 -2.07 10.31 0.03
CA GLU A 111 -1.30 10.41 1.28
C GLU A 111 -0.35 11.62 1.26
N GLY A 112 0.31 11.86 0.11
CA GLY A 112 1.17 13.02 -0.11
C GLY A 112 0.38 14.33 -0.07
N TRP A 113 -0.81 14.36 -0.68
CA TRP A 113 -1.73 15.50 -0.61
C TRP A 113 -2.19 15.75 0.83
N HIS A 114 -2.63 14.71 1.55
CA HIS A 114 -3.01 14.80 2.96
C HIS A 114 -1.86 15.27 3.85
N SER A 115 -0.63 14.77 3.63
CA SER A 115 0.55 15.20 4.38
C SER A 115 0.87 16.67 4.15
N ARG A 116 0.79 17.13 2.89
CA ARG A 116 0.95 18.54 2.54
C ARG A 116 -0.11 19.41 3.20
N MET A 117 -1.38 19.01 3.13
CA MET A 117 -2.50 19.69 3.76
C MET A 117 -2.32 19.81 5.27
N ASN A 118 -1.99 18.71 5.95
CA ASN A 118 -1.74 18.71 7.40
C ASN A 118 -0.56 19.60 7.79
N LYS A 119 0.53 19.59 7.00
CA LYS A 119 1.68 20.50 7.23
C LYS A 119 1.29 21.96 7.04
N ARG A 120 0.46 22.29 6.04
CA ARG A 120 -0.02 23.66 5.81
C ARG A 120 -1.01 24.11 6.87
N ALA A 121 -1.87 23.21 7.35
CA ALA A 121 -2.82 23.48 8.42
C ALA A 121 -2.11 23.89 9.73
N ARG A 122 -0.90 23.37 9.99
CA ARG A 122 -0.06 23.66 11.18
C ARG A 122 -0.72 23.42 12.54
N LYS A 123 -1.96 22.93 12.58
CA LYS A 123 -2.78 22.66 13.77
C LYS A 123 -3.74 21.49 13.48
N HIS A 124 -4.12 20.77 14.54
CA HIS A 124 -5.07 19.65 14.47
C HIS A 124 -6.52 20.08 14.21
N HIS A 125 -6.86 21.34 14.56
CA HIS A 125 -8.20 21.90 14.36
C HIS A 125 -8.08 23.30 13.75
N LEU A 126 -8.69 23.49 12.58
CA LEU A 126 -8.85 24.77 11.90
C LEU A 126 -10.30 25.24 12.05
N GLY A 127 -10.50 26.53 12.29
CA GLY A 127 -11.83 27.12 12.16
C GLY A 127 -12.31 27.05 10.71
N PHE A 128 -13.63 27.04 10.48
CA PHE A 128 -14.21 26.83 9.15
C PHE A 128 -13.64 27.77 8.08
N TYR A 129 -13.56 29.08 8.36
CA TYR A 129 -13.01 30.05 7.41
C TYR A 129 -11.52 29.86 7.13
N GLN A 130 -10.73 29.44 8.13
CA GLN A 130 -9.32 29.14 7.95
C GLN A 130 -9.13 27.88 7.10
N PHE A 131 -10.00 26.90 7.28
CA PHE A 131 -10.04 25.69 6.46
C PHE A 131 -10.46 26.01 5.01
N LEU A 132 -11.48 26.85 4.83
CA LEU A 132 -11.92 27.29 3.50
C LEU A 132 -10.80 28.01 2.75
N GLN A 133 -10.12 28.96 3.40
CA GLN A 133 -8.99 29.65 2.79
C GLN A 133 -7.87 28.68 2.41
N LEU A 134 -7.57 27.70 3.28
CA LEU A 134 -6.57 26.68 2.98
C LEU A 134 -6.92 25.85 1.73
N ILE A 135 -8.19 25.50 1.55
CA ILE A 135 -8.67 24.78 0.35
C ILE A 135 -8.53 25.67 -0.88
N LEU A 136 -9.00 26.92 -0.82
CA LEU A 136 -8.91 27.87 -1.94
C LEU A 136 -7.45 28.08 -2.38
N ASP A 137 -6.53 28.21 -1.42
CA ASP A 137 -5.10 28.35 -1.73
C ASP A 137 -4.50 27.09 -2.39
N GLU A 138 -4.91 25.87 -1.99
CA GLU A 138 -4.46 24.65 -2.68
C GLU A 138 -5.09 24.51 -4.07
N GLN A 139 -6.34 24.93 -4.25
CA GLN A 139 -6.99 24.96 -5.55
C GLN A 139 -6.22 25.88 -6.51
N GLY A 140 -5.95 27.14 -6.12
CA GLY A 140 -5.23 28.08 -6.96
C GLY A 140 -3.82 27.62 -7.36
N LYS A 141 -3.14 26.86 -6.49
CA LYS A 141 -1.85 26.23 -6.84
C LYS A 141 -2.01 25.11 -7.87
N THR A 142 -3.04 24.30 -7.72
CA THR A 142 -3.34 23.23 -8.68
C THR A 142 -3.65 23.82 -10.05
N GLU A 143 -4.48 24.86 -10.10
CA GLU A 143 -4.81 25.58 -11.35
C GLU A 143 -3.58 26.20 -12.01
N THR A 144 -2.66 26.76 -11.21
CA THR A 144 -1.39 27.27 -11.72
C THR A 144 -0.54 26.17 -12.36
N VAL A 145 -0.47 24.99 -11.73
CA VAL A 145 0.27 23.83 -12.28
C VAL A 145 -0.39 23.31 -13.56
N VAL A 146 -1.73 23.22 -13.60
CA VAL A 146 -2.47 22.81 -14.80
C VAL A 146 -2.19 23.76 -15.95
N ARG A 147 -2.30 25.08 -15.70
CA ARG A 147 -2.03 26.10 -16.73
C ARG A 147 -0.60 26.02 -17.25
N GLN A 148 0.38 25.79 -16.36
CA GLN A 148 1.78 25.58 -16.77
C GLN A 148 1.96 24.34 -17.65
N ILE A 149 1.22 23.26 -17.39
CA ILE A 149 1.24 22.05 -18.24
C ILE A 149 0.63 22.36 -19.61
N ASP A 150 -0.51 23.04 -19.65
CA ASP A 150 -1.18 23.45 -20.88
C ASP A 150 -0.30 24.38 -21.73
N ASP A 151 0.45 25.27 -21.07
CA ASP A 151 1.43 26.18 -21.68
C ASP A 151 2.75 25.48 -22.10
N GLY A 152 2.85 24.16 -21.94
CA GLY A 152 4.00 23.36 -22.35
C GLY A 152 5.22 23.42 -21.42
N TYR A 153 5.10 24.07 -20.25
CA TYR A 153 6.15 24.06 -19.22
C TYR A 153 6.19 22.70 -18.51
N THR A 154 6.97 21.77 -19.08
CA THR A 154 7.30 20.51 -18.41
C THR A 154 8.15 20.80 -17.17
N HIS A 155 7.53 20.76 -15.99
CA HIS A 155 8.27 20.74 -14.73
C HIS A 155 9.11 19.47 -14.70
N GLY A 156 10.42 19.62 -14.89
CA GLY A 156 11.40 18.58 -14.62
C GLY A 156 11.20 18.03 -13.21
N ARG A 157 10.68 16.79 -13.14
CA ARG A 157 10.64 15.96 -11.93
C ARG A 157 10.13 16.66 -10.67
N GLY A 158 8.86 17.06 -10.67
CA GLY A 158 8.06 16.99 -9.44
C GLY A 158 7.97 15.52 -9.02
N SER A 159 8.57 15.18 -7.88
CA SER A 159 8.84 13.82 -7.43
C SER A 159 7.59 12.95 -7.29
N VAL A 160 7.11 12.36 -8.37
CA VAL A 160 6.60 11.00 -8.27
C VAL A 160 7.83 10.16 -8.02
N ARG A 161 8.18 9.95 -6.75
CA ARG A 161 8.97 8.78 -6.36
C ARG A 161 8.14 7.58 -6.80
N ARG A 162 8.25 7.17 -8.06
CA ARG A 162 8.04 5.78 -8.46
C ARG A 162 8.95 5.04 -7.53
N SER A 163 8.37 4.38 -6.52
CA SER A 163 9.16 3.62 -5.55
C SER A 163 9.83 2.50 -6.34
N ALA A 164 11.07 2.76 -6.78
CA ALA A 164 11.88 1.84 -7.57
C ALA A 164 12.02 0.50 -6.84
N ALA A 165 11.94 0.53 -5.51
CA ALA A 165 11.91 -0.65 -4.64
C ALA A 165 10.80 -1.65 -5.00
N TYR A 166 9.60 -1.20 -5.37
CA TYR A 166 8.48 -2.11 -5.70
C TYR A 166 8.53 -2.61 -7.15
N GLY A 167 9.03 -1.79 -8.09
CA GLY A 167 9.25 -2.23 -9.48
C GLY A 167 10.32 -3.31 -9.60
N VAL A 168 11.31 -3.31 -8.71
CA VAL A 168 12.32 -4.39 -8.62
C VAL A 168 11.73 -5.70 -8.09
N GLN A 169 10.79 -5.64 -7.15
CA GLN A 169 10.10 -6.84 -6.65
C GLN A 169 9.24 -7.50 -7.72
N GLN A 170 8.54 -6.73 -8.55
CA GLN A 170 7.76 -7.29 -9.65
C GLN A 170 8.61 -8.01 -10.70
N ARG A 171 9.75 -7.42 -11.10
CA ARG A 171 10.67 -8.06 -12.05
C ARG A 171 11.23 -9.37 -11.52
N ARG A 172 11.45 -9.47 -10.20
CA ARG A 172 11.89 -10.71 -9.54
C ARG A 172 10.80 -11.77 -9.43
N VAL A 173 9.54 -11.38 -9.21
CA VAL A 173 8.41 -12.33 -9.18
C VAL A 173 8.07 -12.82 -10.58
N ALA A 174 8.03 -11.93 -11.58
CA ALA A 174 7.78 -12.30 -12.98
C ALA A 174 8.84 -13.26 -13.55
N ALA A 175 10.11 -13.14 -13.11
CA ALA A 175 11.18 -14.07 -13.49
C ALA A 175 11.09 -15.45 -12.83
N LEU A 176 10.22 -15.63 -11.83
CA LEU A 176 10.00 -16.91 -11.12
C LEU A 176 8.68 -17.59 -11.52
N THR A 177 7.82 -16.90 -12.27
CA THR A 177 6.50 -17.38 -12.72
C THR A 177 6.38 -17.39 -14.25
N GLY A 178 7.49 -17.28 -14.97
CA GLY A 178 7.60 -17.42 -16.41
C GLY A 178 8.18 -18.77 -16.79
#